data_AF-A0A846U680-F1
#
_entry.id   AF-A0A846U680-F1
#
_cell.length_a   1.000
_cell.length_b   1.000
_cell.length_c   1.000
_cell.angle_alpha   90.00
_cell.angle_beta   90.00
_cell.angle_gamma   90.00
#
_symmetry.space_group_name_H-M   'P 1'
#
loop_
_entity.id
_entity.type
_entity.pdbx_description
1 polymer ?
#
loop_
_entity_poly.entity_id
_entity_poly.type
_entity_poly.pdbx_seq_one_letter_code
_entity_poly.pdbx_strand_id
1 'polypeptide(L)'
;MLIGGADYDTYFFCCTFGTDTVIDSDGKGQLIVEDRKLTGGGQQSSVPGLYFDSKGYGYYYQVGSTLYIGRKDIDGTIVVKDWSNGQLDITLGQPAPGTPRPRTASPLILDLDGNGVTTTPLSTLFDHNADGFAELTGWVGGNDALLVRDLDGDGQIASGRELFGSNTMLSDGTLAANGFQALAELDENGDGIVNANDAGFATLMLWRDADGDGKVGRGELQSARDFFFTADGPNSISVGYAGSGFVDANGNAHRQVGHFTSNDGANNTISDVWLATDMSATAPLATGPVPADVAALPNVDGRGTVPSLHAAMAVDPALKALIAQFVAAATTQEAEALLPSILWRWTGADAVSPGERGPFIADARWLRVIEAFGGTPFVQPAGPDAGSTDPGPVAAAEVYDAARQIYELTLSRLMASSHLAALYDQITATWDPANQTFRVNVGQAGLSLAAAVTADHDAGLRLIGDFVRALAGERALSSAVVSQLQSVLSAGRCRCSRRGHGCSAEPDRPLAPGSAASGRR
;
A
#
# COMPACT_ATOMS: atom_id res chain seq x y z
N MET A 1 -18.27 -30.49 9.97
CA MET A 1 -19.24 -29.43 9.57
C MET A 1 -20.48 -29.55 10.43
N LEU A 2 -20.87 -28.47 11.09
CA LEU A 2 -22.00 -28.37 12.01
C LEU A 2 -22.97 -27.31 11.48
N ILE A 3 -24.26 -27.64 11.39
CA ILE A 3 -25.29 -26.75 10.83
C ILE A 3 -26.34 -26.47 11.92
N GLY A 4 -26.61 -25.19 12.15
CA GLY A 4 -27.62 -24.70 13.10
C GLY A 4 -29.05 -24.76 12.59
N GLY A 5 -29.99 -24.79 13.54
CA GLY A 5 -31.42 -24.69 13.33
C GLY A 5 -31.91 -23.23 13.36
N ALA A 6 -33.18 -23.06 13.73
CA ALA A 6 -33.82 -21.73 13.90
C ALA A 6 -34.05 -21.38 15.39
N ASP A 7 -33.46 -22.19 16.28
CA ASP A 7 -33.56 -22.10 17.73
C ASP A 7 -32.14 -21.94 18.30
N TYR A 8 -32.03 -21.65 19.61
CA TYR A 8 -30.72 -21.47 20.24
C TYR A 8 -29.89 -22.77 20.21
N ASP A 9 -28.79 -22.77 19.46
CA ASP A 9 -27.93 -23.93 19.26
C ASP A 9 -26.73 -23.96 20.23
N THR A 10 -26.21 -25.16 20.49
CA THR A 10 -24.95 -25.33 21.24
C THR A 10 -24.02 -26.28 20.50
N TYR A 11 -22.87 -25.76 20.10
CA TYR A 11 -21.85 -26.49 19.37
C TYR A 11 -20.73 -26.92 20.33
N PHE A 12 -20.52 -28.22 20.47
CA PHE A 12 -19.49 -28.80 21.34
C PHE A 12 -18.29 -29.28 20.52
N PHE A 13 -17.10 -28.83 20.93
CA PHE A 13 -15.81 -29.28 20.39
C PHE A 13 -15.03 -29.97 21.51
N CYS A 14 -14.97 -31.29 21.48
CA CYS A 14 -14.22 -32.07 22.47
C CYS A 14 -12.85 -32.48 21.92
N CYS A 15 -11.83 -32.24 22.76
CA CYS A 15 -10.49 -32.85 22.69
C CYS A 15 -9.48 -32.29 21.66
N THR A 16 -9.81 -31.26 20.86
CA THR A 16 -8.86 -30.41 20.09
C THR A 16 -9.63 -29.21 19.51
N PHE A 17 -8.96 -28.08 19.24
CA PHE A 17 -9.50 -27.05 18.34
C PHE A 17 -9.58 -27.68 16.93
N GLY A 18 -10.75 -28.21 16.54
CA GLY A 18 -10.91 -28.93 15.27
C GLY A 18 -10.89 -27.99 14.05
N THR A 19 -10.75 -28.54 12.84
CA THR A 19 -10.91 -27.81 11.55
C THR A 19 -12.38 -27.68 11.13
N ASP A 20 -13.30 -27.78 12.08
CA ASP A 20 -14.72 -27.88 11.81
C ASP A 20 -15.32 -26.52 11.44
N THR A 21 -16.21 -26.54 10.45
CA THR A 21 -16.99 -25.38 10.04
C THR A 21 -18.38 -25.42 10.67
N VAL A 22 -18.75 -24.34 11.34
CA VAL A 22 -20.10 -24.01 11.82
C VAL A 22 -20.78 -23.11 10.80
N ILE A 23 -22.03 -23.45 10.46
CA ILE A 23 -22.92 -22.60 9.67
C ILE A 23 -24.20 -22.48 10.47
N ASP A 24 -24.51 -21.28 10.94
CA ASP A 24 -25.72 -21.02 11.72
C ASP A 24 -26.53 -19.92 11.02
N SER A 25 -27.72 -20.28 10.55
CA SER A 25 -28.53 -19.39 9.71
C SER A 25 -29.22 -18.28 10.49
N ASP A 26 -29.47 -18.48 11.79
CA ASP A 26 -30.12 -17.49 12.64
C ASP A 26 -29.15 -16.81 13.62
N GLY A 27 -27.96 -17.42 13.79
CA GLY A 27 -26.84 -16.90 14.57
C GLY A 27 -27.06 -16.93 16.08
N LYS A 28 -28.07 -17.64 16.57
CA LYS A 28 -28.39 -17.76 18.00
C LYS A 28 -27.82 -19.06 18.54
N GLY A 29 -26.84 -18.94 19.42
CA GLY A 29 -26.29 -20.11 20.06
C GLY A 29 -25.04 -19.83 20.85
N GLN A 30 -24.26 -20.87 21.08
CA GLN A 30 -22.95 -20.75 21.73
C GLN A 30 -22.00 -21.84 21.26
N LEU A 31 -20.71 -21.53 21.32
CA LEU A 31 -19.64 -22.50 21.12
C LEU A 31 -19.03 -22.88 22.46
N ILE A 32 -18.86 -24.18 22.69
CA ILE A 32 -18.19 -24.73 23.86
C ILE A 32 -17.00 -25.57 23.37
N VAL A 33 -15.80 -25.17 23.79
CA VAL A 33 -14.54 -25.87 23.49
C VAL A 33 -13.90 -26.26 24.81
N GLU A 34 -13.58 -27.55 24.98
CA GLU A 34 -12.96 -28.07 26.23
C GLU A 34 -13.70 -27.61 27.51
N ASP A 35 -15.03 -27.75 27.52
CA ASP A 35 -15.92 -27.32 28.61
C ASP A 35 -15.92 -25.81 28.90
N ARG A 36 -15.37 -24.99 27.99
CA ARG A 36 -15.37 -23.53 28.07
C ARG A 36 -16.27 -22.92 27.02
N LYS A 37 -17.23 -22.10 27.46
CA LYS A 37 -18.00 -21.25 26.57
C LYS A 37 -17.10 -20.16 25.99
N LEU A 38 -17.09 -20.06 24.66
CA LEU A 38 -16.46 -18.96 23.97
C LEU A 38 -17.38 -17.73 24.01
N THR A 39 -16.82 -16.57 24.35
CA THR A 39 -17.58 -15.31 24.45
C THR A 39 -16.97 -14.17 23.63
N GLY A 40 -15.91 -14.46 22.87
CA GLY A 40 -15.13 -13.45 22.16
C GLY A 40 -14.07 -12.79 23.05
N GLY A 41 -13.64 -11.60 22.64
CA GLY A 41 -12.40 -11.03 23.12
C GLY A 41 -12.22 -9.53 22.90
N GLY A 42 -11.30 -8.96 23.67
CA GLY A 42 -10.84 -7.59 23.48
C GLY A 42 -9.77 -7.55 22.39
N GLN A 43 -9.72 -6.44 21.65
CA GLN A 43 -8.68 -6.24 20.66
C GLN A 43 -7.37 -5.89 21.36
N GLN A 44 -6.27 -6.49 20.92
CA GLN A 44 -4.96 -6.05 21.37
C GLN A 44 -4.57 -4.78 20.62
N SER A 45 -4.20 -3.72 21.36
CA SER A 45 -3.94 -2.37 20.83
C SER A 45 -2.86 -2.27 19.73
N SER A 46 -2.11 -3.35 19.49
CA SER A 46 -1.03 -3.42 18.51
C SER A 46 -1.39 -4.17 17.21
N VAL A 47 -2.56 -4.81 17.10
CA VAL A 47 -2.95 -5.59 15.91
C VAL A 47 -4.44 -5.35 15.58
N PRO A 48 -4.76 -4.63 14.49
CA PRO A 48 -6.11 -4.54 13.93
C PRO A 48 -6.73 -5.91 13.64
N GLY A 49 -7.99 -6.16 14.00
CA GLY A 49 -8.73 -7.37 13.57
C GLY A 49 -8.45 -8.69 14.31
N LEU A 50 -7.49 -8.71 15.26
CA LEU A 50 -7.21 -9.86 16.12
C LEU A 50 -7.67 -9.62 17.56
N TYR A 51 -8.43 -10.57 18.11
CA TYR A 51 -9.04 -10.47 19.43
C TYR A 51 -8.61 -11.65 20.29
N PHE A 52 -8.42 -11.41 21.58
CA PHE A 52 -8.10 -12.45 22.55
C PHE A 52 -9.16 -12.48 23.64
N ASP A 53 -9.51 -13.68 24.11
CA ASP A 53 -10.32 -13.78 25.31
C ASP A 53 -9.62 -13.11 26.50
N SER A 54 -10.41 -12.75 27.53
CA SER A 54 -9.92 -12.03 28.71
C SER A 54 -8.87 -12.79 29.54
N LYS A 55 -8.62 -14.06 29.22
CA LYS A 55 -7.66 -14.94 29.90
C LYS A 55 -6.51 -15.37 28.98
N GLY A 56 -6.43 -14.87 27.74
CA GLY A 56 -5.41 -15.18 26.74
C GLY A 56 -5.41 -16.64 26.25
N TYR A 57 -6.52 -17.36 26.37
CA TYR A 57 -6.59 -18.80 26.11
C TYR A 57 -6.86 -19.15 24.64
N GLY A 58 -7.66 -18.34 23.93
CA GLY A 58 -7.92 -18.45 22.51
C GLY A 58 -7.91 -17.08 21.82
N TYR A 59 -7.75 -17.11 20.50
CA TYR A 59 -7.80 -15.93 19.64
C TYR A 59 -8.92 -16.04 18.61
N TYR A 60 -9.45 -14.88 18.21
CA TYR A 60 -10.56 -14.73 17.27
C TYR A 60 -10.16 -13.72 16.21
N TYR A 61 -10.47 -13.98 14.95
CA TYR A 61 -10.32 -12.99 13.87
C TYR A 61 -11.40 -13.21 12.81
N GLN A 62 -11.81 -12.14 12.14
CA GLN A 62 -12.88 -12.17 11.15
C GLN A 62 -12.34 -11.79 9.78
N VAL A 63 -12.64 -12.59 8.76
CA VAL A 63 -12.38 -12.29 7.34
C VAL A 63 -13.71 -12.30 6.59
N GLY A 64 -14.14 -11.13 6.09
CA GLY A 64 -15.47 -10.97 5.49
C GLY A 64 -16.58 -11.35 6.49
N SER A 65 -17.46 -12.28 6.11
CA SER A 65 -18.49 -12.85 7.00
C SER A 65 -18.04 -14.13 7.71
N THR A 66 -16.75 -14.46 7.74
CA THR A 66 -16.26 -15.70 8.36
C THR A 66 -15.46 -15.38 9.61
N LEU A 67 -15.86 -15.94 10.75
CA LEU A 67 -15.10 -15.89 12.00
C LEU A 67 -14.22 -17.13 12.13
N TYR A 68 -12.98 -16.91 12.52
CA TYR A 68 -12.00 -17.94 12.80
C TYR A 68 -11.65 -17.90 14.29
N ILE A 69 -11.59 -19.07 14.90
CA ILE A 69 -11.31 -19.23 16.33
C ILE A 69 -10.20 -20.27 16.48
N GLY A 70 -9.10 -19.87 17.11
CA GLY A 70 -7.93 -20.71 17.30
C GLY A 70 -7.35 -20.60 18.71
N ARG A 71 -6.30 -21.40 18.95
CA ARG A 71 -5.55 -21.42 20.21
C ARG A 71 -4.05 -21.58 19.92
N LYS A 72 -3.21 -21.02 20.79
CA LYS A 72 -1.76 -20.84 20.55
C LYS A 72 -0.95 -22.14 20.62
N ASP A 73 -1.39 -23.11 21.40
CA ASP A 73 -0.66 -24.34 21.76
C ASP A 73 -1.23 -25.60 21.09
N ILE A 74 -2.18 -25.46 20.17
CA ILE A 74 -2.85 -26.58 19.50
C ILE A 74 -3.12 -26.22 18.04
N ASP A 75 -2.79 -27.12 17.12
CA ASP A 75 -3.12 -26.98 15.69
C ASP A 75 -4.62 -27.17 15.44
N GLY A 76 -5.18 -26.31 14.59
CA GLY A 76 -6.56 -26.37 14.13
C GLY A 76 -7.36 -25.10 14.39
N THR A 77 -8.42 -24.87 13.61
CA THR A 77 -9.19 -23.63 13.63
C THR A 77 -10.66 -23.93 13.41
N ILE A 78 -11.49 -23.47 14.34
CA ILE A 78 -12.93 -23.50 14.18
C ILE A 78 -13.32 -22.34 13.27
N VAL A 79 -14.08 -22.66 12.22
CA VAL A 79 -14.53 -21.67 11.23
C VAL A 79 -16.03 -21.49 11.40
N VAL A 80 -16.51 -20.26 11.55
CA VAL A 80 -17.94 -19.95 11.57
C VAL A 80 -18.25 -19.10 10.35
N LYS A 81 -19.04 -19.62 9.41
CA LYS A 81 -19.43 -18.89 8.21
C LYS A 81 -20.66 -18.02 8.46
N ASP A 82 -20.80 -16.98 7.63
CA ASP A 82 -21.90 -16.02 7.66
C ASP A 82 -22.12 -15.36 9.03
N TRP A 83 -21.03 -15.27 9.79
CA TRP A 83 -20.97 -14.71 11.12
C TRP A 83 -20.93 -13.18 11.10
N SER A 84 -21.62 -12.59 12.08
CA SER A 84 -21.63 -11.16 12.40
C SER A 84 -21.40 -10.95 13.90
N ASN A 85 -20.78 -9.83 14.27
CA ASN A 85 -20.41 -9.55 15.66
C ASN A 85 -21.61 -9.63 16.63
N GLY A 86 -21.48 -10.43 17.69
CA GLY A 86 -22.54 -10.71 18.65
C GLY A 86 -23.30 -12.03 18.39
N GLN A 87 -23.15 -12.66 17.22
CA GLN A 87 -23.74 -13.98 16.98
C GLN A 87 -23.00 -15.07 17.76
N LEU A 88 -23.73 -16.13 18.11
CA LEU A 88 -23.25 -17.26 18.88
C LEU A 88 -22.67 -16.86 20.26
N ASP A 89 -23.20 -15.77 20.84
CA ASP A 89 -22.73 -15.13 22.07
C ASP A 89 -21.24 -14.73 22.03
N ILE A 90 -20.67 -14.56 20.84
CA ILE A 90 -19.28 -14.12 20.65
C ILE A 90 -19.27 -12.63 20.31
N THR A 91 -18.61 -11.83 21.16
CA THR A 91 -18.44 -10.38 20.91
C THR A 91 -16.96 -10.02 20.80
N LEU A 92 -16.59 -9.38 19.70
CA LEU A 92 -15.28 -8.80 19.46
C LEU A 92 -15.33 -7.30 19.74
N GLY A 93 -14.40 -6.81 20.57
CA GLY A 93 -14.27 -5.38 20.86
C GLY A 93 -14.04 -4.54 19.60
N GLN A 94 -14.25 -3.23 19.65
CA GLN A 94 -13.94 -2.37 18.50
C GLN A 94 -12.51 -1.80 18.59
N PRO A 95 -11.81 -1.58 17.46
CA PRO A 95 -10.46 -1.03 17.46
C PRO A 95 -10.41 0.40 18.00
N ALA A 96 -9.33 0.71 18.72
CA ALA A 96 -8.64 1.97 18.44
C ALA A 96 -7.92 1.80 17.08
N PRO A 97 -7.94 2.79 16.18
CA PRO A 97 -7.19 2.71 14.93
C PRO A 97 -5.72 2.41 15.23
N GLY A 98 -5.23 1.24 14.81
CA GLY A 98 -3.81 0.96 14.81
C GLY A 98 -3.18 1.76 13.69
N THR A 99 -2.39 2.79 14.02
CA THR A 99 -1.51 3.43 13.05
C THR A 99 -0.45 2.40 12.66
N PRO A 100 -0.28 2.07 11.36
CA PRO A 100 0.94 1.43 10.90
C PRO A 100 2.10 2.25 11.47
N ARG A 101 3.10 1.61 12.08
CA ARG A 101 4.33 2.35 12.42
C ARG A 101 4.92 2.80 11.08
N PRO A 102 5.03 4.11 10.81
CA PRO A 102 5.80 4.57 9.67
C PRO A 102 7.18 3.94 9.80
N ARG A 103 7.71 3.41 8.70
CA ARG A 103 9.14 3.17 8.70
C ARG A 103 9.82 4.52 8.78
N THR A 104 11.01 4.51 9.35
CA THR A 104 11.74 5.74 9.59
C THR A 104 13.16 5.54 9.15
N ALA A 105 13.67 6.48 8.38
CA ALA A 105 15.09 6.61 8.10
C ALA A 105 15.61 7.80 8.88
N SER A 106 16.81 7.68 9.45
CA SER A 106 17.44 8.86 10.05
C SER A 106 18.48 9.46 9.13
N PRO A 107 18.50 10.80 9.07
CA PRO A 107 19.74 11.53 8.90
C PRO A 107 20.05 12.46 10.08
N LEU A 108 21.31 12.87 10.18
CA LEU A 108 21.75 13.99 11.01
C LEU A 108 21.40 15.30 10.30
N ILE A 109 20.70 16.16 11.03
CA ILE A 109 20.30 17.50 10.59
C ILE A 109 20.91 18.53 11.53
N LEU A 110 21.61 19.51 10.96
CA LEU A 110 22.22 20.63 11.65
C LEU A 110 21.25 21.82 11.66
N ASP A 111 20.99 22.34 12.85
CA ASP A 111 20.30 23.61 13.07
C ASP A 111 21.25 24.76 12.72
N LEU A 112 20.99 25.44 11.61
CA LEU A 112 21.89 26.48 11.10
C LEU A 112 21.52 27.89 11.57
N ASP A 113 20.28 28.12 11.98
CA ASP A 113 19.78 29.45 12.36
C ASP A 113 19.52 29.61 13.88
N GLY A 114 19.74 28.52 14.64
CA GLY A 114 19.67 28.48 16.10
C GLY A 114 18.24 28.42 16.64
N ASN A 115 17.25 28.11 15.80
CA ASN A 115 15.84 28.03 16.20
C ASN A 115 15.39 26.60 16.58
N GLY A 116 16.30 25.63 16.51
CA GLY A 116 16.05 24.21 16.63
C GLY A 116 15.90 23.55 15.25
N VAL A 117 16.12 22.24 15.18
CA VAL A 117 15.94 21.49 13.93
C VAL A 117 14.46 21.47 13.52
N THR A 118 14.18 21.89 12.30
CA THR A 118 12.86 21.91 11.67
C THR A 118 12.71 20.81 10.62
N THR A 119 11.48 20.35 10.44
CA THR A 119 11.14 19.32 9.44
C THR A 119 9.85 19.65 8.70
N THR A 120 9.55 18.88 7.65
CA THR A 120 8.30 18.90 6.91
C THR A 120 7.52 17.57 7.08
N PRO A 121 6.20 17.56 6.84
CA PRO A 121 5.46 16.29 6.70
C PRO A 121 5.87 15.55 5.43
N LEU A 122 5.29 14.36 5.18
CA LEU A 122 5.49 13.58 3.95
C LEU A 122 5.31 14.45 2.68
N SER A 123 6.41 14.88 2.07
CA SER A 123 6.40 15.88 0.99
C SER A 123 7.50 15.69 -0.05
N THR A 124 8.59 15.02 0.32
CA THR A 124 9.77 14.87 -0.53
C THR A 124 9.97 13.41 -0.93
N LEU A 125 10.44 13.16 -2.15
CA LEU A 125 10.82 11.82 -2.61
C LEU A 125 12.34 11.67 -2.50
N PHE A 126 12.80 10.73 -1.69
CA PHE A 126 14.23 10.43 -1.55
C PHE A 126 14.45 8.93 -1.30
N ASP A 127 15.50 8.35 -1.90
CA ASP A 127 15.82 6.92 -1.74
C ASP A 127 16.67 6.70 -0.49
N HIS A 128 16.02 6.42 0.64
CA HIS A 128 16.73 6.28 1.91
C HIS A 128 17.55 5.00 2.00
N ASN A 129 17.08 3.92 1.40
CA ASN A 129 17.65 2.58 1.58
C ASN A 129 18.60 2.16 0.42
N ALA A 130 18.72 3.00 -0.61
CA ALA A 130 19.48 2.79 -1.83
C ALA A 130 19.04 1.56 -2.65
N ASP A 131 17.73 1.32 -2.75
CA ASP A 131 17.15 0.25 -3.57
C ASP A 131 16.75 0.71 -4.99
N GLY A 132 16.95 1.99 -5.30
CA GLY A 132 16.61 2.59 -6.59
C GLY A 132 15.19 3.14 -6.67
N PHE A 133 14.43 3.13 -5.57
CA PHE A 133 13.11 3.74 -5.44
C PHE A 133 13.10 4.82 -4.37
N ALA A 134 12.85 6.06 -4.77
CA ALA A 134 12.68 7.16 -3.84
C ALA A 134 11.35 7.02 -3.09
N GLU A 135 11.36 7.07 -1.76
CA GLU A 135 10.17 6.99 -0.94
C GLU A 135 9.66 8.37 -0.53
N LEU A 136 8.34 8.53 -0.45
CA LEU A 136 7.76 9.75 0.09
C LEU A 136 8.08 9.84 1.58
N THR A 137 8.73 10.92 1.99
CA THR A 137 9.29 11.08 3.32
C THR A 137 9.01 12.47 3.88
N GLY A 138 9.00 12.58 5.22
CA GLY A 138 9.20 13.86 5.89
C GLY A 138 10.61 14.35 5.58
N TRP A 139 10.84 15.65 5.60
CA TRP A 139 12.11 16.20 5.14
C TRP A 139 12.69 17.24 6.07
N VAL A 140 13.95 17.62 5.85
CA VAL A 140 14.60 18.73 6.53
C VAL A 140 13.92 20.05 6.13
N GLY A 141 13.78 21.00 7.07
CA GLY A 141 13.33 22.35 6.74
C GLY A 141 14.41 23.13 5.99
N GLY A 142 14.03 23.98 5.04
CA GLY A 142 15.00 24.63 4.12
C GLY A 142 15.98 25.63 4.74
N ASN A 143 15.88 25.93 6.04
CA ASN A 143 16.87 26.72 6.77
C ASN A 143 17.95 25.86 7.46
N ASP A 144 17.70 24.57 7.62
CA ASP A 144 18.61 23.60 8.23
C ASP A 144 19.35 22.80 7.15
N ALA A 145 20.34 22.00 7.54
CA ALA A 145 21.08 21.19 6.58
C ALA A 145 21.27 19.74 7.02
N LEU A 146 21.18 18.84 6.04
CA LEU A 146 21.60 17.44 6.20
C LEU A 146 23.13 17.37 6.24
N LEU A 147 23.67 16.55 7.13
CA LEU A 147 25.07 16.16 7.09
C LEU A 147 25.24 15.02 6.09
N VAL A 148 26.10 15.23 5.09
CA VAL A 148 26.23 14.30 3.97
C VAL A 148 27.70 14.07 3.59
N ARG A 149 27.93 13.02 2.82
CA ARG A 149 29.18 12.72 2.14
C ARG A 149 28.86 12.13 0.78
N ASP A 150 29.24 12.86 -0.27
CA ASP A 150 29.22 12.41 -1.65
C ASP A 150 30.22 11.24 -1.80
N LEU A 151 29.69 10.03 -2.00
CA LEU A 151 30.49 8.80 -1.99
C LEU A 151 31.07 8.46 -3.36
N ASP A 152 30.44 8.91 -4.44
CA ASP A 152 30.86 8.62 -5.81
C ASP A 152 31.47 9.83 -6.56
N GLY A 153 31.41 11.01 -5.96
CA GLY A 153 32.04 12.23 -6.42
C GLY A 153 31.29 12.91 -7.57
N ASP A 154 30.01 12.61 -7.77
CA ASP A 154 29.21 13.16 -8.86
C ASP A 154 28.57 14.53 -8.53
N GLY A 155 28.71 14.99 -7.28
CA GLY A 155 28.15 16.24 -6.79
C GLY A 155 26.65 16.20 -6.53
N GLN A 156 26.05 15.02 -6.51
CA GLN A 156 24.70 14.75 -6.05
C GLN A 156 24.73 13.99 -4.73
N ILE A 157 23.59 13.98 -4.06
CA ILE A 157 23.33 13.13 -2.90
C ILE A 157 22.06 12.38 -3.27
N ALA A 158 22.23 11.16 -3.77
CA ALA A 158 21.15 10.43 -4.44
C ALA A 158 20.54 9.33 -3.57
N SER A 159 21.18 8.98 -2.45
CA SER A 159 20.67 7.96 -1.55
C SER A 159 21.02 8.17 -0.07
N GLY A 160 20.30 7.50 0.82
CA GLY A 160 20.57 7.54 2.25
C GLY A 160 21.92 6.95 2.68
N ARG A 161 22.66 6.28 1.77
CA ARG A 161 24.06 5.87 2.01
C ARG A 161 25.01 7.06 2.12
N GLU A 162 24.64 8.16 1.50
CA GLU A 162 25.41 9.41 1.45
C GLU A 162 24.96 10.40 2.53
N LEU A 163 23.87 10.11 3.23
CA LEU A 163 23.47 10.80 4.44
C LEU A 163 24.16 10.15 5.66
N PHE A 164 24.51 10.95 6.67
CA PHE A 164 24.91 10.41 7.97
C PHE A 164 23.67 10.03 8.78
N GLY A 165 23.46 8.73 9.02
CA GLY A 165 22.19 8.24 9.52
C GLY A 165 22.12 6.72 9.65
N SER A 166 20.92 6.18 9.84
CA SER A 166 20.69 4.74 10.00
C SER A 166 20.97 3.90 8.74
N ASN A 167 21.10 4.55 7.57
CA ASN A 167 21.44 3.89 6.30
C ASN A 167 22.91 4.09 5.89
N THR A 168 23.72 4.76 6.73
CA THR A 168 25.17 4.82 6.50
C THR A 168 25.80 3.46 6.75
N MET A 169 26.62 3.02 5.80
CA MET A 169 27.41 1.80 5.94
C MET A 169 28.70 2.09 6.69
N LEU A 170 28.93 1.37 7.79
CA LEU A 170 30.13 1.43 8.61
C LEU A 170 31.30 0.68 7.95
N SER A 171 32.52 0.89 8.47
CA SER A 171 33.73 0.22 7.94
C SER A 171 33.69 -1.31 8.04
N ASP A 172 32.90 -1.87 8.97
CA ASP A 172 32.70 -3.31 9.13
C ASP A 172 31.65 -3.91 8.17
N GLY A 173 31.03 -3.07 7.32
CA GLY A 173 30.00 -3.46 6.36
C GLY A 173 28.58 -3.55 6.91
N THR A 174 28.37 -3.21 8.19
CA THR A 174 27.04 -3.12 8.79
C THR A 174 26.45 -1.72 8.63
N LEU A 175 25.13 -1.57 8.80
CA LEU A 175 24.47 -0.27 8.84
C LEU A 175 24.59 0.33 10.26
N ALA A 176 24.78 1.64 10.33
CA ALA A 176 24.80 2.36 11.59
C ALA A 176 23.43 2.29 12.30
N ALA A 177 23.44 2.22 13.63
CA ALA A 177 22.21 2.27 14.42
C ALA A 177 21.59 3.68 14.45
N ASN A 178 22.42 4.71 14.23
CA ASN A 178 22.05 6.12 14.11
C ASN A 178 23.21 6.91 13.46
N GLY A 179 22.97 8.14 13.05
CA GLY A 179 23.93 9.00 12.38
C GLY A 179 25.08 9.48 13.24
N PHE A 180 24.95 9.56 14.58
CA PHE A 180 26.10 9.85 15.45
C PHE A 180 27.09 8.69 15.49
N GLN A 181 26.60 7.44 15.46
CA GLN A 181 27.47 6.27 15.30
C GLN A 181 28.19 6.32 13.94
N ALA A 182 27.49 6.68 12.87
CA ALA A 182 28.10 6.86 11.55
C ALA A 182 29.17 7.97 11.57
N LEU A 183 28.91 9.08 12.27
CA LEU A 183 29.84 10.19 12.42
C LEU A 183 31.09 9.80 13.23
N ALA A 184 30.94 8.95 14.26
CA ALA A 184 32.04 8.50 15.11
C ALA A 184 33.12 7.71 14.36
N GLU A 185 32.81 7.11 13.20
CA GLU A 185 33.82 6.46 12.33
C GLU A 185 34.83 7.48 11.77
N LEU A 186 34.52 8.78 11.81
CA LEU A 186 35.40 9.84 11.33
C LEU A 186 36.26 10.46 12.44
N ASP A 187 36.04 10.13 13.72
CA ASP A 187 36.86 10.58 14.84
C ASP A 187 38.11 9.68 14.95
N GLU A 188 39.13 10.00 14.16
CA GLU A 188 40.33 9.16 14.01
C GLU A 188 41.22 9.23 15.27
N ASN A 189 41.21 10.39 15.94
CA ASN A 189 42.06 10.64 17.09
C ASN A 189 41.39 10.26 18.44
N GLY A 190 40.08 9.99 18.44
CA GLY A 190 39.30 9.55 19.58
C GLY A 190 39.03 10.62 20.64
N ASP A 191 39.04 11.90 20.26
CA ASP A 191 38.81 13.03 21.18
C ASP A 191 37.32 13.37 21.37
N GLY A 192 36.42 12.65 20.69
CA GLY A 192 34.98 12.79 20.78
C GLY A 192 34.40 13.88 19.87
N ILE A 193 35.20 14.46 18.98
CA ILE A 193 34.77 15.47 18.03
C ILE A 193 35.34 15.20 16.64
N VAL A 194 34.55 15.45 15.59
CA VAL A 194 35.04 15.41 14.21
C VAL A 194 35.37 16.84 13.77
N ASN A 195 36.64 17.08 13.44
CA ASN A 195 37.15 18.39 13.03
C ASN A 195 38.31 18.29 12.02
N ALA A 196 38.98 19.41 11.71
CA ALA A 196 40.06 19.44 10.72
C ALA A 196 41.30 18.59 11.06
N ASN A 197 41.43 18.08 12.29
CA ASN A 197 42.46 17.13 12.69
C ASN A 197 42.13 15.68 12.28
N ASP A 198 40.92 15.43 11.82
CA ASP A 198 40.47 14.13 11.32
C ASP A 198 40.48 14.10 9.80
N ALA A 199 41.11 13.09 9.21
CA ALA A 199 41.21 12.99 7.75
C ALA A 199 39.83 12.95 7.07
N GLY A 200 38.84 12.34 7.73
CA GLY A 200 37.47 12.20 7.24
C GLY A 200 36.70 13.53 7.17
N PHE A 201 37.06 14.54 7.96
CA PHE A 201 36.32 15.81 8.02
C PHE A 201 36.30 16.55 6.68
N ALA A 202 37.37 16.46 5.89
CA ALA A 202 37.45 17.10 4.58
C ALA A 202 36.44 16.51 3.55
N THR A 203 35.88 15.33 3.82
CA THR A 203 34.88 14.67 2.97
C THR A 203 33.44 15.07 3.30
N LEU A 204 33.23 15.73 4.45
CA LEU A 204 31.91 16.14 4.89
C LEU A 204 31.39 17.32 4.07
N MET A 205 30.09 17.29 3.81
CA MET A 205 29.35 18.37 3.18
C MET A 205 28.06 18.63 3.96
N LEU A 206 27.52 19.83 3.80
CA LEU A 206 26.20 20.23 4.27
C LEU A 206 25.31 20.39 3.05
N TRP A 207 24.18 19.71 3.06
CA TRP A 207 23.14 19.86 2.06
C TRP A 207 21.95 20.61 2.65
N ARG A 208 21.80 21.88 2.25
CA ARG A 208 20.63 22.70 2.54
C ARG A 208 19.70 22.67 1.34
N ASP A 209 18.79 21.71 1.35
CA ASP A 209 17.70 21.59 0.37
C ASP A 209 16.67 22.69 0.63
N ALA A 210 16.79 23.82 -0.06
CA ALA A 210 16.04 25.03 0.26
C ALA A 210 14.61 24.99 -0.30
N ASP A 211 14.38 24.26 -1.39
CA ASP A 211 13.06 24.08 -2.00
C ASP A 211 12.39 22.75 -1.60
N GLY A 212 13.13 21.84 -0.97
CA GLY A 212 12.63 20.60 -0.38
C GLY A 212 12.35 19.52 -1.43
N ASP A 213 12.95 19.61 -2.62
CA ASP A 213 12.66 18.69 -3.73
C ASP A 213 13.42 17.35 -3.65
N GLY A 214 14.32 17.20 -2.68
CA GLY A 214 15.09 15.99 -2.43
C GLY A 214 16.23 15.77 -3.41
N LYS A 215 16.64 16.79 -4.17
CA LYS A 215 17.75 16.72 -5.11
C LYS A 215 18.72 17.87 -4.85
N VAL A 216 20.00 17.64 -5.15
CA VAL A 216 20.99 18.71 -4.98
C VAL A 216 20.82 19.74 -6.09
N GLY A 217 20.24 20.88 -5.72
CA GLY A 217 20.15 22.07 -6.53
C GLY A 217 21.43 22.89 -6.54
N ARG A 218 21.47 23.91 -7.41
CA ARG A 218 22.63 24.79 -7.54
C ARG A 218 22.82 25.61 -6.25
N GLY A 219 23.95 25.37 -5.57
CA GLY A 219 24.34 26.13 -4.37
C GLY A 219 23.75 25.60 -3.06
N GLU A 220 23.12 24.43 -3.11
CA GLU A 220 22.56 23.75 -1.94
C GLU A 220 23.56 22.86 -1.21
N LEU A 221 24.61 22.44 -1.91
CA LEU A 221 25.69 21.64 -1.36
C LEU A 221 26.92 22.52 -1.06
N GLN A 222 27.39 22.46 0.18
CA GLN A 222 28.55 23.20 0.66
C GLN A 222 29.52 22.27 1.38
N SER A 223 30.83 22.41 1.15
CA SER A 223 31.82 21.67 1.93
C SER A 223 31.73 22.04 3.42
N ALA A 224 31.71 21.05 4.30
CA ALA A 224 31.76 21.26 5.74
C ALA A 224 33.02 22.03 6.12
N ARG A 225 34.15 21.73 5.48
CA ARG A 225 35.39 22.47 5.70
C ARG A 225 35.20 23.96 5.45
N ASP A 226 34.54 24.35 4.36
CA ASP A 226 34.35 25.75 4.00
C ASP A 226 33.26 26.42 4.86
N PHE A 227 32.21 25.67 5.24
CA PHE A 227 31.17 26.16 6.14
C PHE A 227 31.71 26.42 7.55
N PHE A 228 32.49 25.48 8.08
CA PHE A 228 33.12 25.53 9.40
C PHE A 228 34.45 26.27 9.41
N PHE A 229 34.99 26.80 8.31
CA PHE A 229 36.34 27.36 8.31
C PHE A 229 36.45 28.66 9.13
N THR A 230 37.38 28.69 10.10
CA THR A 230 37.98 29.93 10.61
C THR A 230 39.49 29.74 10.80
N ALA A 231 40.25 30.83 10.65
CA ALA A 231 41.70 30.81 10.80
C ALA A 231 42.19 30.47 12.24
N ASP A 232 41.32 30.66 13.25
CA ASP A 232 41.69 30.63 14.67
C ASP A 232 40.66 29.90 15.61
N GLY A 233 39.68 29.13 15.09
CA GLY A 233 38.49 28.71 15.89
C GLY A 233 38.25 27.20 16.12
N PRO A 234 37.43 26.84 17.14
CA PRO A 234 37.18 25.48 17.66
C PRO A 234 36.08 24.70 16.91
N ASN A 235 36.03 24.81 15.58
CA ASN A 235 34.90 24.26 14.81
C ASN A 235 34.94 22.73 14.82
N SER A 236 33.84 22.12 15.24
CA SER A 236 33.78 20.70 15.46
C SER A 236 32.35 20.19 15.51
N ILE A 237 32.16 18.92 15.18
CA ILE A 237 30.89 18.23 15.35
C ILE A 237 31.09 17.18 16.45
N SER A 238 30.34 17.27 17.54
CA SER A 238 30.41 16.28 18.62
C SER A 238 29.84 14.94 18.16
N VAL A 239 30.56 13.85 18.42
CA VAL A 239 30.04 12.48 18.21
C VAL A 239 29.15 12.04 19.39
N GLY A 240 29.29 12.71 20.54
CA GLY A 240 28.44 12.49 21.71
C GLY A 240 27.04 13.08 21.55
N TYR A 241 26.03 12.35 22.05
CA TYR A 241 24.63 12.73 21.97
C TYR A 241 23.84 12.37 23.24
N ALA A 242 22.70 13.03 23.44
CA ALA A 242 21.67 12.66 24.41
C ALA A 242 20.47 12.04 23.71
N GLY A 243 19.86 11.03 24.34
CA GLY A 243 18.61 10.43 23.86
C GLY A 243 17.41 11.36 24.08
N SER A 244 16.49 11.39 23.13
CA SER A 244 15.28 12.20 23.17
C SER A 244 14.04 11.38 22.76
N GLY A 245 12.91 11.68 23.40
CA GLY A 245 11.59 11.14 23.06
C GLY A 245 10.71 12.14 22.29
N PHE A 246 11.28 13.26 21.84
CA PHE A 246 10.55 14.30 21.12
C PHE A 246 10.13 13.82 19.73
N VAL A 247 8.86 14.05 19.41
CA VAL A 247 8.29 13.89 18.07
C VAL A 247 7.64 15.21 17.73
N ASP A 248 7.98 15.77 16.58
CA ASP A 248 7.46 17.05 16.14
C ASP A 248 6.01 16.97 15.63
N ALA A 249 5.46 18.12 15.23
CA ALA A 249 4.10 18.21 14.72
C ALA A 249 3.87 17.48 13.38
N ASN A 250 4.94 17.15 12.66
CA ASN A 250 4.91 16.44 11.38
C ASN A 250 5.00 14.91 11.56
N GLY A 251 5.27 14.44 12.78
CA GLY A 251 5.42 13.03 13.09
C GLY A 251 6.86 12.51 12.95
N ASN A 252 7.85 13.40 12.78
CA ASN A 252 9.26 13.02 12.71
C ASN A 252 9.87 13.01 14.13
N ALA A 253 10.68 11.99 14.45
CA ALA A 253 11.18 11.78 15.80
C ALA A 253 12.65 12.19 15.95
N HIS A 254 12.93 13.16 16.82
CA HIS A 254 14.30 13.62 17.10
C HIS A 254 14.87 12.77 18.23
N ARG A 255 15.60 11.70 17.90
CA ARG A 255 15.94 10.65 18.88
C ARG A 255 17.32 10.79 19.51
N GLN A 256 18.29 11.34 18.79
CA GLN A 256 19.59 11.68 19.34
C GLN A 256 19.85 13.17 19.08
N VAL A 257 20.22 13.90 20.13
CA VAL A 257 20.50 15.34 20.05
C VAL A 257 21.92 15.57 20.55
N GLY A 258 22.74 16.18 19.71
CA GLY A 258 24.12 16.55 19.99
C GLY A 258 24.35 18.01 19.64
N HIS A 259 25.62 18.39 19.54
CA HIS A 259 26.02 19.77 19.29
C HIS A 259 27.16 19.88 18.29
N PHE A 260 27.23 21.03 17.64
CA PHE A 260 28.38 21.41 16.83
C PHE A 260 28.74 22.86 17.10
N THR A 261 30.02 23.19 16.91
CA THR A 261 30.49 24.57 17.00
C THR A 261 30.60 25.17 15.60
N SER A 262 29.79 26.18 15.31
CA SER A 262 29.79 26.92 14.03
C SER A 262 31.00 27.84 13.92
N ASN A 263 31.20 28.40 12.71
CA ASN A 263 32.31 29.29 12.39
C ASN A 263 32.33 30.59 13.22
N ASP A 264 31.20 31.04 13.74
CA ASP A 264 31.10 32.18 14.65
C ASP A 264 31.35 31.80 16.13
N GLY A 265 31.65 30.54 16.40
CA GLY A 265 31.87 29.98 17.73
C GLY A 265 30.58 29.67 18.49
N ALA A 266 29.40 29.79 17.87
CA ALA A 266 28.16 29.40 18.50
C ALA A 266 28.06 27.87 18.64
N ASN A 267 27.47 27.41 19.74
CA ASN A 267 27.25 26.00 20.01
C ASN A 267 25.81 25.65 19.63
N ASN A 268 25.63 25.17 18.40
CA ASN A 268 24.33 24.89 17.79
C ASN A 268 23.93 23.42 17.95
N THR A 269 22.69 23.12 17.59
CA THR A 269 22.12 21.78 17.74
C THR A 269 22.32 20.95 16.48
N ILE A 270 22.67 19.68 16.63
CA ILE A 270 22.57 18.68 15.56
C ILE A 270 21.68 17.54 16.07
N SER A 271 20.73 17.11 15.26
CA SER A 271 19.77 16.07 15.65
C SER A 271 19.79 14.93 14.65
N ASP A 272 19.84 13.70 15.15
CA ASP A 272 19.44 12.52 14.40
C ASP A 272 17.91 12.46 14.38
N VAL A 273 17.33 12.73 13.22
CA VAL A 273 15.88 12.83 13.02
C VAL A 273 15.41 11.60 12.27
N TRP A 274 14.55 10.81 12.90
CA TRP A 274 13.90 9.66 12.29
C TRP A 274 12.67 10.16 11.53
N LEU A 275 12.87 10.47 10.26
CA LEU A 275 11.87 10.98 9.35
C LEU A 275 10.85 9.88 9.04
N ALA A 276 9.56 10.21 9.05
CA ALA A 276 8.53 9.28 8.61
C ALA A 276 8.70 8.97 7.12
N THR A 277 8.55 7.71 6.73
CA THR A 277 8.59 7.26 5.32
C THR A 277 7.36 6.43 4.97
N ASP A 278 6.81 6.65 3.78
CA ASP A 278 5.79 5.80 3.18
C ASP A 278 6.43 4.92 2.10
N MET A 279 6.79 3.70 2.50
CA MET A 279 7.45 2.71 1.64
C MET A 279 6.55 2.18 0.52
N SER A 280 5.26 2.53 0.49
CA SER A 280 4.35 2.17 -0.61
C SER A 280 4.17 3.31 -1.62
N ALA A 281 4.46 4.55 -1.21
CA ALA A 281 4.40 5.73 -2.06
C ALA A 281 5.81 6.06 -2.57
N THR A 282 6.19 5.44 -3.67
CA THR A 282 7.56 5.51 -4.20
C THR A 282 7.61 5.92 -5.66
N ALA A 283 8.79 6.36 -6.11
CA ALA A 283 9.10 6.63 -7.51
C ALA A 283 10.46 6.01 -7.89
N PRO A 284 10.56 5.28 -9.02
CA PRO A 284 11.84 4.73 -9.47
C PRO A 284 12.80 5.86 -9.88
N LEU A 285 14.05 5.81 -9.43
CA LEU A 285 15.09 6.77 -9.77
C LEU A 285 15.57 6.62 -11.22
N ALA A 286 15.68 5.39 -11.71
CA ALA A 286 16.06 5.09 -13.08
C ALA A 286 14.82 4.81 -13.94
N THR A 287 14.53 5.71 -14.89
CA THR A 287 13.49 5.49 -15.91
C THR A 287 14.12 5.49 -17.31
N GLY A 288 14.03 4.35 -17.99
CA GLY A 288 14.42 4.24 -19.40
C GLY A 288 13.32 4.73 -20.34
N PRO A 289 13.64 5.01 -21.62
CA PRO A 289 12.61 5.32 -22.60
C PRO A 289 11.67 4.12 -22.78
N VAL A 290 10.37 4.35 -22.85
CA VAL A 290 9.38 3.31 -23.14
C VAL A 290 9.37 3.04 -24.65
N PRO A 291 9.75 1.84 -25.12
CA PRO A 291 9.73 1.50 -26.53
C PRO A 291 8.31 1.59 -27.11
N ALA A 292 8.17 1.95 -28.39
CA ALA A 292 6.87 2.18 -29.01
C ALA A 292 5.95 0.94 -28.99
N ASP A 293 6.51 -0.27 -29.07
CA ASP A 293 5.77 -1.53 -28.96
C ASP A 293 5.27 -1.79 -27.53
N VAL A 294 6.00 -1.33 -26.51
CA VAL A 294 5.55 -1.35 -25.10
C VAL A 294 4.49 -0.28 -24.86
N ALA A 295 4.67 0.92 -25.41
CA ALA A 295 3.72 2.03 -25.27
C ALA A 295 2.32 1.71 -25.84
N ALA A 296 2.23 0.77 -26.78
CA ALA A 296 0.98 0.28 -27.35
C ALA A 296 0.25 -0.75 -26.46
N LEU A 297 0.88 -1.25 -25.40
CA LEU A 297 0.30 -2.20 -24.45
C LEU A 297 -0.28 -1.48 -23.22
N PRO A 298 -1.19 -2.11 -22.46
CA PRO A 298 -1.64 -1.64 -21.16
C PRO A 298 -0.50 -1.24 -20.20
N ASN A 299 -0.72 -0.18 -19.42
CA ASN A 299 0.17 0.22 -18.33
C ASN A 299 -0.54 0.16 -16.98
N VAL A 300 0.22 -0.18 -15.95
CA VAL A 300 -0.18 -0.07 -14.54
C VAL A 300 0.97 0.59 -13.79
N ASP A 301 0.66 1.63 -13.01
CA ASP A 301 1.68 2.29 -12.18
C ASP A 301 2.13 1.33 -11.08
N GLY A 302 3.44 1.25 -10.91
CA GLY A 302 4.05 0.49 -9.82
C GLY A 302 4.01 1.28 -8.51
N ARG A 303 4.35 0.60 -7.41
CA ARG A 303 4.45 1.13 -6.04
C ARG A 303 5.48 0.32 -5.25
N GLY A 304 5.97 0.86 -4.15
CA GLY A 304 7.04 0.22 -3.38
C GLY A 304 8.29 0.01 -4.24
N THR A 305 8.72 -1.23 -4.38
CA THR A 305 9.88 -1.61 -5.21
C THR A 305 9.48 -2.14 -6.59
N VAL A 306 8.23 -1.91 -7.00
CA VAL A 306 7.71 -2.34 -8.31
C VAL A 306 7.72 -1.14 -9.26
N PRO A 307 8.45 -1.20 -10.40
CA PRO A 307 8.38 -0.14 -11.40
C PRO A 307 7.04 -0.21 -12.16
N SER A 308 6.70 0.83 -12.92
CA SER A 308 5.52 0.75 -13.80
C SER A 308 5.61 -0.44 -14.77
N LEU A 309 4.47 -0.97 -15.18
CA LEU A 309 4.43 -2.14 -16.06
C LEU A 309 5.14 -1.86 -17.40
N HIS A 310 5.01 -0.64 -17.94
CA HIS A 310 5.76 -0.19 -19.12
C HIS A 310 7.27 -0.21 -18.88
N ALA A 311 7.75 0.34 -17.76
CA ALA A 311 9.18 0.31 -17.43
C ALA A 311 9.69 -1.13 -17.27
N ALA A 312 8.91 -2.00 -16.64
CA ALA A 312 9.25 -3.42 -16.48
C ALA A 312 9.30 -4.15 -17.84
N MET A 313 8.29 -3.99 -18.69
CA MET A 313 8.24 -4.61 -20.03
C MET A 313 9.34 -4.12 -20.97
N ALA A 314 9.84 -2.89 -20.78
CA ALA A 314 10.94 -2.36 -21.58
C ALA A 314 12.25 -3.15 -21.39
N VAL A 315 12.44 -3.77 -20.23
CA VAL A 315 13.64 -4.55 -19.88
C VAL A 315 13.37 -6.05 -19.71
N ASP A 316 12.11 -6.47 -19.60
CA ASP A 316 11.69 -7.88 -19.48
C ASP A 316 10.79 -8.33 -20.65
N PRO A 317 11.38 -8.96 -21.69
CA PRO A 317 10.62 -9.49 -22.82
C PRO A 317 9.60 -10.56 -22.45
N ALA A 318 9.81 -11.32 -21.36
CA ALA A 318 8.88 -12.36 -20.92
C ALA A 318 7.62 -11.75 -20.31
N LEU A 319 7.78 -10.70 -19.49
CA LEU A 319 6.64 -9.93 -18.98
C LEU A 319 5.86 -9.27 -20.12
N LYS A 320 6.56 -8.69 -21.11
CA LYS A 320 5.92 -8.12 -22.31
C LYS A 320 5.09 -9.17 -23.06
N ALA A 321 5.61 -10.39 -23.19
CA ALA A 321 4.88 -11.48 -23.82
C ALA A 321 3.62 -11.90 -23.05
N LEU A 322 3.66 -11.92 -21.70
CA LEU A 322 2.48 -12.20 -20.88
C LEU A 322 1.40 -11.14 -21.04
N ILE A 323 1.77 -9.86 -21.09
CA ILE A 323 0.81 -8.77 -21.33
C ILE A 323 0.25 -8.83 -22.76
N ALA A 324 1.08 -9.13 -23.76
CA ALA A 324 0.59 -9.32 -25.13
C ALA A 324 -0.40 -10.50 -25.23
N GLN A 325 -0.15 -11.60 -24.52
CA GLN A 325 -1.09 -12.73 -24.41
C GLN A 325 -2.38 -12.33 -23.70
N PHE A 326 -2.27 -11.54 -22.62
CA PHE A 326 -3.44 -11.01 -21.92
C PHE A 326 -4.32 -10.20 -22.88
N VAL A 327 -3.74 -9.28 -23.65
CA VAL A 327 -4.48 -8.44 -24.61
C VAL A 327 -5.06 -9.25 -25.77
N ALA A 328 -4.36 -10.30 -26.21
CA ALA A 328 -4.78 -11.13 -27.34
C ALA A 328 -5.76 -12.27 -26.97
N ALA A 329 -6.05 -12.47 -25.68
CA ALA A 329 -6.98 -13.48 -25.22
C ALA A 329 -8.37 -13.27 -25.85
N ALA A 330 -9.08 -14.37 -26.14
CA ALA A 330 -10.37 -14.27 -26.81
C ALA A 330 -11.49 -13.87 -25.83
N THR A 331 -11.28 -14.12 -24.54
CA THR A 331 -12.24 -13.83 -23.48
C THR A 331 -11.58 -13.20 -22.27
N THR A 332 -12.35 -12.43 -21.50
CA THR A 332 -11.94 -11.87 -20.21
C THR A 332 -11.50 -12.95 -19.21
N GLN A 333 -12.11 -14.14 -19.26
CA GLN A 333 -11.73 -15.26 -18.40
C GLN A 333 -10.35 -15.82 -18.75
N GLU A 334 -10.03 -15.94 -20.04
CA GLU A 334 -8.70 -16.36 -20.49
C GLU A 334 -7.63 -15.31 -20.15
N ALA A 335 -7.96 -14.02 -20.31
CA ALA A 335 -7.09 -12.93 -19.90
C ALA A 335 -6.83 -12.94 -18.38
N GLU A 336 -7.88 -13.05 -17.56
CA GLU A 336 -7.75 -13.09 -16.09
C GLU A 336 -6.88 -14.26 -15.62
N ALA A 337 -6.96 -15.43 -16.27
CA ALA A 337 -6.14 -16.60 -15.93
C ALA A 337 -4.62 -16.35 -16.03
N LEU A 338 -4.18 -15.34 -16.80
CA LEU A 338 -2.78 -14.95 -16.93
C LEU A 338 -2.31 -14.02 -15.80
N LEU A 339 -3.23 -13.40 -15.05
CA LEU A 339 -2.91 -12.36 -14.09
C LEU A 339 -1.96 -12.81 -12.96
N PRO A 340 -2.09 -14.02 -12.37
CA PRO A 340 -1.11 -14.49 -11.39
C PRO A 340 0.32 -14.52 -11.95
N SER A 341 0.50 -15.06 -13.16
CA SER A 341 1.81 -15.11 -13.82
C SER A 341 2.36 -13.72 -14.14
N ILE A 342 1.50 -12.78 -14.55
CA ILE A 342 1.87 -11.38 -14.77
C ILE A 342 2.37 -10.76 -13.47
N LEU A 343 1.58 -10.84 -12.39
CA LEU A 343 1.95 -10.26 -11.10
C LEU A 343 3.23 -10.86 -10.54
N TRP A 344 3.37 -12.19 -10.58
CA TRP A 344 4.57 -12.85 -10.09
C TRP A 344 5.81 -12.47 -10.89
N ARG A 345 5.73 -12.43 -12.23
CA ARG A 345 6.86 -12.00 -13.05
C ARG A 345 7.22 -10.53 -12.82
N TRP A 346 6.21 -9.67 -12.76
CA TRP A 346 6.39 -8.23 -12.57
C TRP A 346 7.03 -7.89 -11.21
N THR A 347 6.74 -8.69 -10.18
CA THR A 347 7.28 -8.50 -8.82
C THR A 347 8.52 -9.34 -8.50
N GLY A 348 8.97 -10.17 -9.45
CA GLY A 348 10.02 -11.17 -9.22
C GLY A 348 9.62 -12.31 -8.28
N ALA A 349 8.33 -12.46 -7.96
CA ALA A 349 7.81 -13.56 -7.16
C ALA A 349 7.83 -14.90 -7.91
N ASP A 350 8.03 -14.91 -9.23
CA ASP A 350 8.23 -16.13 -10.01
C ASP A 350 9.51 -16.89 -9.64
N ALA A 351 10.47 -16.21 -8.99
CA ALA A 351 11.69 -16.81 -8.44
C ALA A 351 11.50 -17.43 -7.03
N VAL A 352 10.35 -17.23 -6.38
CA VAL A 352 10.06 -17.74 -5.03
C VAL A 352 9.32 -19.08 -5.12
N SER A 353 9.73 -20.07 -4.31
CA SER A 353 9.06 -21.36 -4.29
C SER A 353 7.73 -21.26 -3.53
N PRO A 354 6.61 -21.84 -4.02
CA PRO A 354 5.30 -21.71 -3.37
C PRO A 354 5.26 -22.16 -1.91
N GLY A 355 6.06 -23.15 -1.53
CA GLY A 355 6.11 -23.71 -0.17
C GLY A 355 7.09 -23.02 0.78
N GLU A 356 7.72 -21.93 0.36
CA GLU A 356 8.56 -21.11 1.25
C GLU A 356 7.67 -20.24 2.16
N ARG A 357 8.24 -19.65 3.24
CA ARG A 357 7.55 -18.67 4.11
C ARG A 357 6.50 -19.20 5.10
N GLY A 358 6.74 -20.38 5.66
CA GLY A 358 5.99 -20.93 6.79
C GLY A 358 4.68 -21.64 6.40
N PRO A 359 4.05 -22.37 7.34
CA PRO A 359 2.95 -23.28 7.04
C PRO A 359 1.59 -22.59 6.80
N PHE A 360 1.48 -21.29 7.13
CA PHE A 360 0.20 -20.56 7.10
C PHE A 360 -0.06 -19.83 5.78
N ILE A 361 0.93 -19.75 4.90
CA ILE A 361 0.79 -19.24 3.54
C ILE A 361 0.81 -20.43 2.57
N ALA A 362 -0.30 -20.69 1.89
CA ALA A 362 -0.40 -21.70 0.84
C ALA A 362 0.51 -21.47 -0.38
N ASP A 363 0.78 -20.21 -0.76
CA ASP A 363 1.70 -19.88 -1.85
C ASP A 363 2.49 -18.59 -1.54
N ALA A 364 3.77 -18.77 -1.22
CA ALA A 364 4.72 -17.74 -0.81
C ALA A 364 4.84 -16.57 -1.81
N ARG A 365 4.53 -16.82 -3.08
CA ARG A 365 4.67 -15.82 -4.15
C ARG A 365 3.72 -14.65 -3.93
N TRP A 366 2.56 -14.88 -3.32
CA TRP A 366 1.64 -13.79 -2.96
C TRP A 366 2.19 -12.90 -1.87
N LEU A 367 2.90 -13.46 -0.89
CA LEU A 367 3.60 -12.66 0.11
C LEU A 367 4.67 -11.79 -0.56
N ARG A 368 5.43 -12.35 -1.52
CA ARG A 368 6.44 -11.59 -2.26
C ARG A 368 5.83 -10.43 -3.06
N VAL A 369 4.63 -10.62 -3.65
CA VAL A 369 3.88 -9.54 -4.29
C VAL A 369 3.57 -8.42 -3.29
N ILE A 370 3.10 -8.75 -2.08
CA ILE A 370 2.86 -7.74 -1.04
C ILE A 370 4.12 -6.99 -0.65
N GLU A 371 5.21 -7.72 -0.42
CA GLU A 371 6.49 -7.13 -0.02
C GLU A 371 7.01 -6.17 -1.09
N ALA A 372 6.85 -6.53 -2.37
CA ALA A 372 7.26 -5.69 -3.48
C ALA A 372 6.43 -4.39 -3.53
N PHE A 373 5.10 -4.49 -3.55
CA PHE A 373 4.21 -3.31 -3.62
C PHE A 373 4.20 -2.46 -2.34
N GLY A 374 4.51 -3.08 -1.19
CA GLY A 374 4.70 -2.39 0.09
C GLY A 374 6.12 -1.88 0.33
N GLY A 375 7.02 -2.12 -0.62
CA GLY A 375 8.42 -1.68 -0.60
C GLY A 375 9.30 -2.30 0.48
N THR A 376 8.80 -3.28 1.24
CA THR A 376 9.54 -3.82 2.39
C THR A 376 9.28 -5.30 2.61
N PRO A 377 10.29 -6.06 3.10
CA PRO A 377 10.08 -7.42 3.54
C PRO A 377 9.07 -7.49 4.69
N PHE A 378 8.27 -8.55 4.69
CA PHE A 378 7.33 -8.85 5.74
C PHE A 378 8.09 -9.26 7.00
N VAL A 379 7.67 -8.70 8.12
CA VAL A 379 8.11 -9.10 9.45
C VAL A 379 6.88 -9.26 10.31
N GLN A 380 6.75 -10.43 10.94
CA GLN A 380 5.65 -10.76 11.82
C GLN A 380 5.61 -9.72 12.96
N PRO A 381 4.56 -8.89 13.04
CA PRO A 381 4.58 -7.70 13.88
C PRO A 381 4.44 -8.03 15.37
N ALA A 382 3.78 -9.15 15.70
CA ALA A 382 3.49 -9.54 17.07
C ALA A 382 3.19 -11.04 17.18
N GLY A 383 3.14 -11.53 18.41
CA GLY A 383 2.84 -12.93 18.72
C GLY A 383 4.08 -13.76 19.02
N PRO A 384 3.94 -15.09 19.09
CA PRO A 384 5.04 -16.01 19.42
C PRO A 384 6.20 -15.93 18.43
N ASP A 385 5.87 -15.64 17.17
CA ASP A 385 6.80 -15.56 16.05
C ASP A 385 7.18 -14.11 15.70
N ALA A 386 6.98 -13.15 16.62
CA ALA A 386 7.30 -11.75 16.38
C ALA A 386 8.76 -11.56 15.93
N GLY A 387 8.98 -10.79 14.87
CA GLY A 387 10.29 -10.62 14.24
C GLY A 387 10.64 -11.68 13.20
N SER A 388 9.86 -12.76 13.08
CA SER A 388 10.00 -13.74 12.01
C SER A 388 9.65 -13.13 10.65
N THR A 389 10.27 -13.63 9.59
CA THR A 389 9.88 -13.34 8.21
C THR A 389 8.70 -14.19 7.75
N ASP A 390 8.26 -15.16 8.54
CA ASP A 390 7.15 -16.05 8.19
C ASP A 390 5.85 -15.53 8.83
N PRO A 391 4.78 -15.34 8.06
CA PRO A 391 3.50 -14.92 8.63
C PRO A 391 2.92 -15.98 9.55
N GLY A 392 2.54 -15.57 10.75
CA GLY A 392 1.63 -16.34 11.59
C GLY A 392 0.23 -16.44 10.96
N PRO A 393 -0.67 -17.27 11.50
CA PRO A 393 -1.96 -17.57 10.88
C PRO A 393 -2.83 -16.32 10.61
N VAL A 394 -2.72 -15.31 11.47
CA VAL A 394 -3.48 -14.05 11.33
C VAL A 394 -2.89 -13.17 10.25
N ALA A 395 -1.58 -12.96 10.28
CA ALA A 395 -0.90 -12.16 9.26
C ALA A 395 -1.03 -12.81 7.87
N ALA A 396 -1.07 -14.15 7.81
CA ALA A 396 -1.30 -14.86 6.56
C ALA A 396 -2.65 -14.51 5.91
N ALA A 397 -3.73 -14.34 6.68
CA ALA A 397 -5.02 -13.91 6.16
C ALA A 397 -4.97 -12.47 5.61
N GLU A 398 -4.32 -11.56 6.33
CA GLU A 398 -4.14 -10.16 5.90
C GLU A 398 -3.32 -10.06 4.60
N VAL A 399 -2.30 -10.92 4.45
CA VAL A 399 -1.50 -11.02 3.22
C VAL A 399 -2.38 -11.38 2.03
N TYR A 400 -3.30 -12.34 2.16
CA TYR A 400 -4.22 -12.70 1.08
C TYR A 400 -5.24 -11.60 0.75
N ASP A 401 -5.76 -10.91 1.76
CA ASP A 401 -6.67 -9.78 1.55
C ASP A 401 -5.97 -8.61 0.86
N ALA A 402 -4.73 -8.29 1.25
CA ALA A 402 -3.91 -7.31 0.57
C ALA A 402 -3.58 -7.75 -0.87
N ALA A 403 -3.28 -9.04 -1.07
CA ALA A 403 -2.87 -9.56 -2.37
C ALA A 403 -4.04 -9.51 -3.34
N ARG A 404 -5.24 -9.82 -2.84
CA ARG A 404 -6.49 -9.64 -3.58
C ARG A 404 -6.71 -8.19 -4.00
N GLN A 405 -6.42 -7.20 -3.15
CA GLN A 405 -6.58 -5.79 -3.53
C GLN A 405 -5.64 -5.39 -4.68
N ILE A 406 -4.38 -5.84 -4.64
CA ILE A 406 -3.41 -5.61 -5.73
C ILE A 406 -3.87 -6.33 -7.00
N TYR A 407 -4.34 -7.57 -6.87
CA TYR A 407 -4.89 -8.36 -7.97
C TYR A 407 -6.05 -7.64 -8.65
N GLU A 408 -7.07 -7.24 -7.90
CA GLU A 408 -8.26 -6.59 -8.45
C GLU A 408 -7.92 -5.25 -9.09
N LEU A 409 -7.07 -4.42 -8.45
CA LEU A 409 -6.65 -3.14 -9.02
C LEU A 409 -5.90 -3.32 -10.34
N THR A 410 -5.00 -4.31 -10.40
CA THR A 410 -4.22 -4.62 -11.61
C THR A 410 -5.13 -5.16 -12.70
N LEU A 411 -6.02 -6.10 -12.36
CA LEU A 411 -7.02 -6.65 -13.28
C LEU A 411 -7.88 -5.54 -13.89
N SER A 412 -8.42 -4.66 -13.04
CA SER A 412 -9.26 -3.54 -13.46
C SER A 412 -8.57 -2.68 -14.51
N ARG A 413 -7.34 -2.24 -14.22
CA ARG A 413 -6.57 -1.37 -15.13
C ARG A 413 -6.22 -2.07 -16.45
N LEU A 414 -5.81 -3.34 -16.39
CA LEU A 414 -5.49 -4.11 -17.60
C LEU A 414 -6.74 -4.37 -18.45
N MET A 415 -7.87 -4.70 -17.83
CA MET A 415 -9.14 -4.93 -18.52
C MET A 415 -9.68 -3.63 -19.13
N ALA A 416 -9.65 -2.52 -18.38
CA ALA A 416 -10.09 -1.21 -18.84
C ALA A 416 -9.31 -0.72 -20.07
N SER A 417 -8.02 -1.01 -20.12
CA SER A 417 -7.15 -0.62 -21.24
C SER A 417 -7.07 -1.67 -22.37
N SER A 418 -7.81 -2.78 -22.28
CA SER A 418 -7.85 -3.81 -23.32
C SER A 418 -9.28 -4.28 -23.63
N HIS A 419 -9.74 -5.35 -22.98
CA HIS A 419 -10.97 -6.07 -23.29
C HIS A 419 -12.23 -5.22 -23.10
N LEU A 420 -12.16 -4.25 -22.19
CA LEU A 420 -13.25 -3.35 -21.85
C LEU A 420 -13.04 -1.93 -22.39
N ALA A 421 -11.95 -1.66 -23.12
CA ALA A 421 -11.61 -0.30 -23.58
C ALA A 421 -12.76 0.38 -24.33
N ALA A 422 -13.42 -0.34 -25.24
CA ALA A 422 -14.56 0.19 -25.99
C ALA A 422 -15.78 0.55 -25.11
N LEU A 423 -15.94 -0.08 -23.94
CA LEU A 423 -16.98 0.28 -22.96
C LEU A 423 -16.53 1.46 -22.08
N TYR A 424 -15.25 1.52 -21.72
CA TYR A 424 -14.67 2.65 -20.98
C TYR A 424 -14.69 3.94 -21.79
N ASP A 425 -14.42 3.89 -23.09
CA ASP A 425 -14.51 5.03 -24.02
C ASP A 425 -15.94 5.63 -24.11
N GLN A 426 -16.95 4.86 -23.68
CA GLN A 426 -18.35 5.30 -23.65
C GLN A 426 -18.75 5.96 -22.32
N ILE A 427 -17.85 5.96 -21.32
CA ILE A 427 -18.04 6.64 -20.05
C ILE A 427 -17.63 8.10 -20.22
N THR A 428 -18.53 9.03 -19.88
CA THR A 428 -18.25 10.46 -19.94
C THR A 428 -18.38 11.08 -18.55
N ALA A 429 -17.49 12.02 -18.21
CA ALA A 429 -17.57 12.78 -16.97
C ALA A 429 -17.82 14.26 -17.29
N THR A 430 -18.80 14.85 -16.61
CA THR A 430 -19.16 16.27 -16.77
C THR A 430 -19.08 16.95 -15.42
N TRP A 431 -18.41 18.11 -15.35
CA TRP A 431 -18.34 18.90 -14.12
C TRP A 431 -19.70 19.50 -13.80
N ASP A 432 -20.20 19.27 -12.59
CA ASP A 432 -21.40 19.91 -12.04
C ASP A 432 -20.99 21.05 -11.10
N PRO A 433 -21.04 22.32 -11.58
CA PRO A 433 -20.60 23.46 -10.80
C PRO A 433 -21.52 23.75 -9.60
N ALA A 434 -22.77 23.25 -9.59
CA ALA A 434 -23.70 23.49 -8.48
C ALA A 434 -23.36 22.64 -7.25
N ASN A 435 -22.85 21.42 -7.48
CA ASN A 435 -22.48 20.50 -6.40
C ASN A 435 -20.97 20.38 -6.22
N GLN A 436 -20.18 21.05 -7.06
CA GLN A 436 -18.72 20.93 -7.11
C GLN A 436 -18.25 19.46 -7.23
N THR A 437 -18.97 18.67 -8.03
CA THR A 437 -18.67 17.24 -8.25
C THR A 437 -18.68 16.92 -9.73
N PHE A 438 -18.00 15.84 -10.13
CA PHE A 438 -18.16 15.27 -11.47
C PHE A 438 -19.40 14.37 -11.52
N ARG A 439 -20.25 14.56 -12.52
CA ARG A 439 -21.30 13.62 -12.91
C ARG A 439 -20.78 12.69 -13.98
N VAL A 440 -20.68 11.42 -13.64
CA VAL A 440 -20.31 10.34 -14.55
C VAL A 440 -21.57 9.84 -15.27
N ASN A 441 -21.48 9.63 -16.58
CA ASN A 441 -22.55 9.10 -17.41
C ASN A 441 -22.08 7.82 -18.10
N VAL A 442 -22.76 6.71 -17.76
CA VAL A 442 -22.53 5.36 -18.28
C VAL A 442 -23.64 4.89 -19.22
N GLY A 443 -24.51 5.79 -19.68
CA GLY A 443 -25.71 5.45 -20.45
C GLY A 443 -25.38 4.68 -21.74
N GLN A 444 -24.38 5.12 -22.49
CA GLN A 444 -23.99 4.47 -23.75
C GLN A 444 -23.35 3.09 -23.50
N ALA A 445 -22.47 2.99 -22.49
CA ALA A 445 -21.93 1.70 -22.04
C ALA A 445 -23.05 0.73 -21.64
N GLY A 446 -24.05 1.20 -20.91
CA GLY A 446 -25.22 0.41 -20.52
C GLY A 446 -26.04 -0.09 -21.70
N LEU A 447 -26.20 0.72 -22.76
CA LEU A 447 -26.87 0.31 -24.01
C LEU A 447 -26.06 -0.75 -24.76
N SER A 448 -24.73 -0.60 -24.86
CA SER A 448 -23.84 -1.59 -25.47
C SER A 448 -23.88 -2.93 -24.73
N LEU A 449 -23.90 -2.89 -23.39
CA LEU A 449 -24.04 -4.09 -22.55
C LEU A 449 -25.40 -4.76 -22.73
N ALA A 450 -26.50 -4.00 -22.81
CA ALA A 450 -27.83 -4.54 -23.06
C ALA A 450 -27.93 -5.20 -24.45
N ALA A 451 -27.29 -4.60 -25.47
CA ALA A 451 -27.18 -5.19 -26.79
C ALA A 451 -26.38 -6.51 -26.76
N ALA A 452 -25.28 -6.57 -26.00
CA ALA A 452 -24.50 -7.80 -25.82
C ALA A 452 -25.34 -8.94 -25.20
N VAL A 453 -26.14 -8.66 -24.16
CA VAL A 453 -27.07 -9.63 -23.57
C VAL A 453 -28.14 -10.11 -24.55
N THR A 454 -28.55 -9.24 -25.48
CA THR A 454 -29.54 -9.60 -26.51
C THR A 454 -28.92 -10.51 -27.58
N ALA A 455 -27.66 -10.29 -27.93
CA ALA A 455 -26.93 -11.10 -28.90
C ALA A 455 -26.58 -12.48 -28.34
N ASP A 456 -26.09 -12.54 -27.10
CA ASP A 456 -25.80 -13.76 -26.35
C ASP A 456 -26.05 -13.49 -24.86
N HIS A 457 -27.03 -14.18 -24.29
CA HIS A 457 -27.46 -13.93 -22.91
C HIS A 457 -26.34 -14.19 -21.89
N ASP A 458 -25.68 -15.34 -21.99
CA ASP A 458 -24.70 -15.76 -21.00
C ASP A 458 -23.39 -14.99 -21.17
N ALA A 459 -22.96 -14.76 -22.41
CA ALA A 459 -21.78 -13.94 -22.68
C ALA A 459 -22.00 -12.48 -22.30
N GLY A 460 -23.19 -11.93 -22.57
CA GLY A 460 -23.54 -10.57 -22.17
C GLY A 460 -23.61 -10.39 -20.66
N LEU A 461 -24.14 -11.37 -19.91
CA LEU A 461 -24.13 -11.32 -18.44
C LEU A 461 -22.71 -11.39 -17.86
N ARG A 462 -21.82 -12.20 -18.45
CA ARG A 462 -20.41 -12.23 -18.07
C ARG A 462 -19.74 -10.86 -18.31
N LEU A 463 -19.94 -10.29 -19.50
CA LEU A 463 -19.39 -8.97 -19.84
C LEU A 463 -19.88 -7.86 -18.88
N ILE A 464 -21.14 -7.92 -18.45
CA ILE A 464 -21.65 -7.01 -17.40
C ILE A 464 -20.91 -7.22 -16.08
N GLY A 465 -20.74 -8.47 -15.65
CA GLY A 465 -20.00 -8.82 -14.43
C GLY A 465 -18.58 -8.30 -14.45
N ASP A 466 -17.86 -8.53 -15.56
CA ASP A 466 -16.48 -8.11 -15.75
C ASP A 466 -16.36 -6.59 -15.76
N PHE A 467 -17.27 -5.90 -16.45
CA PHE A 467 -17.30 -4.43 -16.48
C PHE A 467 -17.58 -3.83 -15.11
N VAL A 468 -18.56 -4.34 -14.36
CA VAL A 468 -18.87 -3.85 -13.01
C VAL A 468 -17.71 -4.13 -12.05
N ARG A 469 -17.08 -5.31 -12.11
CA ARG A 469 -15.92 -5.65 -11.30
C ARG A 469 -14.74 -4.74 -11.61
N ALA A 470 -14.44 -4.51 -12.89
CA ALA A 470 -13.38 -3.62 -13.32
C ALA A 470 -13.60 -2.19 -12.77
N LEU A 471 -14.82 -1.65 -12.91
CA LEU A 471 -15.17 -0.32 -12.40
C LEU A 471 -15.06 -0.23 -10.87
N ALA A 472 -15.45 -1.29 -10.14
CA ALA A 472 -15.35 -1.33 -8.68
C ALA A 472 -13.90 -1.30 -8.18
N GLY A 473 -12.98 -1.95 -8.91
CA GLY A 473 -11.56 -1.97 -8.56
C GLY A 473 -10.83 -0.62 -8.74
N GLU A 474 -11.35 0.30 -9.57
CA GLU A 474 -10.72 1.60 -9.79
C GLU A 474 -10.92 2.61 -8.63
N ARG A 475 -11.69 2.27 -7.58
CA ARG A 475 -11.98 3.09 -6.37
C ARG A 475 -12.57 4.50 -6.60
N ALA A 476 -12.58 5.00 -7.84
CA ALA A 476 -12.97 6.36 -8.22
C ALA A 476 -14.47 6.51 -8.55
N LEU A 477 -15.21 5.41 -8.71
CA LEU A 477 -16.60 5.44 -9.18
C LEU A 477 -17.57 5.09 -8.05
N SER A 478 -18.37 6.07 -7.66
CA SER A 478 -19.33 5.98 -6.55
C SER A 478 -20.44 4.94 -6.78
N SER A 479 -21.12 4.54 -5.70
CA SER A 479 -22.33 3.70 -5.73
C SER A 479 -23.43 4.20 -6.68
N ALA A 480 -23.43 5.50 -7.02
CA ALA A 480 -24.34 6.11 -7.98
C ALA A 480 -24.13 5.59 -9.42
N VAL A 481 -22.89 5.29 -9.82
CA VAL A 481 -22.56 4.77 -11.16
C VAL A 481 -23.12 3.36 -11.34
N VAL A 482 -22.93 2.51 -10.31
CA VAL A 482 -23.50 1.16 -10.27
C VAL A 482 -25.02 1.21 -10.33
N SER A 483 -25.66 2.13 -9.60
CA SER A 483 -27.11 2.33 -9.63
C SER A 483 -27.62 2.79 -11.01
N GLN A 484 -26.89 3.68 -11.69
CA GLN A 484 -27.24 4.12 -13.04
C GLN A 484 -27.15 2.98 -14.06
N LEU A 485 -26.10 2.16 -13.98
CA LEU A 485 -25.96 0.94 -14.79
C LEU A 485 -27.14 -0.02 -14.59
N GLN A 486 -27.53 -0.26 -13.33
CA GLN A 486 -28.69 -1.09 -13.01
C GLN A 486 -29.99 -0.52 -13.61
N SER A 487 -30.18 0.80 -13.60
CA SER A 487 -31.33 1.46 -14.23
C SER A 487 -31.37 1.27 -15.75
N VAL A 488 -30.22 1.36 -16.43
CA VAL A 488 -30.16 1.20 -17.89
C VAL A 488 -30.39 -0.27 -18.29
N LEU A 489 -29.77 -1.20 -17.56
CA LEU A 489 -29.94 -2.64 -17.79
C LEU A 489 -31.37 -3.12 -17.50
N SER A 490 -32.07 -2.48 -16.56
CA SER A 490 -33.48 -2.78 -16.28
C SER A 490 -34.44 -2.16 -17.30
N ALA A 491 -34.11 -1.00 -17.87
CA ALA A 491 -34.88 -0.37 -18.94
C ALA A 491 -34.79 -1.14 -20.28
N GLY A 492 -33.65 -1.79 -20.56
CA GLY A 492 -33.44 -2.64 -21.75
C GLY A 492 -34.20 -3.98 -21.71
N ARG A 493 -34.73 -4.40 -20.56
CA ARG A 493 -35.63 -5.56 -20.47
C ARG A 493 -37.03 -5.15 -20.95
N CYS A 494 -37.29 -5.23 -22.26
CA CYS A 494 -38.67 -5.28 -22.73
C CYS A 494 -39.43 -6.38 -21.97
N ARG A 495 -40.58 -6.02 -21.38
CA ARG A 495 -41.45 -6.92 -20.62
C ARG A 495 -41.86 -8.12 -21.47
N CYS A 496 -41.21 -9.28 -21.27
CA CYS A 496 -41.84 -10.56 -21.54
C CYS A 496 -42.92 -10.80 -20.48
N SER A 497 -44.10 -10.23 -20.70
CA SER A 497 -45.32 -10.62 -20.01
C SER A 497 -45.62 -12.08 -20.32
N ARG A 498 -45.65 -12.94 -19.29
CA ARG A 498 -46.29 -14.26 -19.38
C ARG A 498 -47.78 -14.08 -19.62
N ARG A 499 -48.19 -13.95 -20.88
CA ARG A 499 -49.49 -14.33 -21.44
C ARG A 499 -49.37 -14.23 -22.95
N GLY A 500 -49.50 -15.37 -23.62
CA GLY A 500 -49.28 -15.46 -25.06
C GLY A 500 -50.18 -14.54 -25.87
N HIS A 501 -49.59 -13.79 -26.79
CA HIS A 501 -50.02 -13.62 -28.17
C HIS A 501 -48.98 -12.82 -28.96
N GLY A 502 -48.51 -13.41 -30.06
CA GLY A 502 -47.93 -12.82 -31.27
C GLY A 502 -46.95 -11.64 -31.17
N CYS A 503 -45.67 -11.89 -31.46
CA CYS A 503 -44.77 -10.85 -31.98
C CYS A 503 -45.20 -10.49 -33.41
N SER A 504 -45.52 -9.22 -33.65
CA SER A 504 -45.44 -8.63 -34.99
C SER A 504 -44.58 -7.36 -34.88
N ALA A 505 -43.51 -7.34 -35.66
CA ALA A 505 -42.70 -6.16 -35.90
C ALA A 505 -43.42 -5.31 -36.94
N GLU A 506 -43.55 -4.01 -36.71
CA GLU A 506 -43.93 -3.07 -37.76
C GLU A 506 -42.99 -1.84 -37.69
N PRO A 507 -42.41 -1.42 -38.84
CA PRO A 507 -41.39 -0.38 -38.89
C PRO A 507 -41.99 1.03 -39.05
N ASP A 508 -41.19 2.02 -38.63
CA ASP A 508 -41.30 3.47 -38.80
C ASP A 508 -42.32 4.01 -39.82
N ARG A 509 -43.11 5.01 -39.41
CA ARG A 509 -43.58 6.12 -40.27
C ARG A 509 -43.80 7.45 -39.50
N PRO A 510 -43.71 8.59 -40.20
CA PRO A 510 -43.05 9.80 -39.70
C PRO A 510 -43.99 10.97 -39.34
N LEU A 511 -43.36 12.04 -38.82
CA LEU A 511 -43.90 13.31 -38.31
C LEU A 511 -44.88 14.09 -39.22
N ALA A 512 -45.77 14.81 -38.51
CA ALA A 512 -46.39 16.14 -38.76
C ALA A 512 -47.79 16.20 -39.43
N PRO A 513 -48.57 17.31 -39.32
CA PRO A 513 -48.59 18.45 -38.38
C PRO A 513 -50.01 18.84 -37.86
N GLY A 514 -50.10 19.80 -36.91
CA GLY A 514 -51.10 20.89 -37.02
C GLY A 514 -52.27 20.99 -36.01
N SER A 515 -52.25 22.11 -35.27
CA SER A 515 -53.37 22.91 -34.72
C SER A 515 -54.23 22.29 -33.60
N ALA A 516 -54.13 22.80 -32.37
CA ALA A 516 -54.81 23.99 -31.84
C ALA A 516 -56.15 23.65 -31.17
N ALA A 517 -56.20 23.78 -29.84
CA ALA A 517 -57.06 24.74 -29.13
C ALA A 517 -57.37 24.28 -27.69
N SER A 518 -57.22 25.26 -26.78
CA SER A 518 -58.15 25.55 -25.68
C SER A 518 -58.22 24.60 -24.48
N GLY A 519 -57.82 25.12 -23.30
CA GLY A 519 -58.46 24.73 -22.05
C GLY A 519 -57.70 25.13 -20.78
N ARG A 520 -58.03 26.31 -20.22
CA ARG A 520 -57.72 26.80 -18.86
C ARG A 520 -57.91 25.69 -17.80
N ARG A 521 -57.23 25.65 -16.65
CA ARG A 521 -56.70 26.68 -15.74
C ARG A 521 -55.41 26.17 -15.07
#